data_AF-A0A9D8QJS4-F1
#
_entry.id   AF-A0A9D8QJS4-F1
#
_cell.length_a   1.000
_cell.length_b   1.000
_cell.length_c   1.000
_cell.angle_alpha   90.00
_cell.angle_beta   90.00
_cell.angle_gamma   90.00
#
_symmetry.space_group_name_H-M   'P 1'
#
loop_
_entity.id
_entity.type
_entity.pdbx_description
1 polymer ?
#
loop_
_entity_poly.entity_id
_entity_poly.type
_entity_poly.pdbx_seq_one_letter_code
_entity_poly.pdbx_strand_id
1 'polypeptide(L)'
;MTAPTNALAGRLLEEAWRALGGPPELLDRVRLGGPARPLPSRLAVSALAQGTAAAAGLAAGELAAARGAPLPGVQIDSRAAAVAFRSERHLLLDGEPQVDWDPLSRFLPAADGWVRLHGNYPHHRARLLAALGIREDAPDLPARVAEAVAGRPASEVEAAIFAQSGVAAAVRSPSE
;
A
#
# COMPACT_ATOMS: atom_id res chain seq x y z
N MET A 1 -28.01 7.71 -11.29
CA MET A 1 -27.68 7.69 -9.85
C MET A 1 -26.27 7.18 -9.68
N THR A 2 -25.31 8.05 -9.35
CA THR A 2 -23.93 7.66 -9.04
C THR A 2 -23.91 6.89 -7.73
N ALA A 3 -23.33 5.69 -7.72
CA ALA A 3 -23.19 4.90 -6.51
C ALA A 3 -22.42 5.71 -5.43
N PRO A 4 -22.75 5.57 -4.13
CA PRO A 4 -22.14 6.36 -3.05
C PRO A 4 -20.61 6.29 -2.98
N THR A 5 -20.00 5.25 -3.56
CA THR A 5 -18.53 5.14 -3.64
C THR A 5 -17.91 6.02 -4.72
N ASN A 6 -18.63 6.29 -5.83
CA ASN A 6 -18.15 7.20 -6.88
C ASN A 6 -18.14 8.65 -6.37
N ALA A 7 -19.05 9.01 -5.46
CA ALA A 7 -19.07 10.32 -4.84
C ALA A 7 -17.85 10.56 -3.93
N LEU A 8 -17.41 9.54 -3.17
CA LEU A 8 -16.19 9.64 -2.36
C LEU A 8 -14.93 9.66 -3.25
N ALA A 9 -14.89 8.86 -4.31
CA ALA A 9 -13.78 8.87 -5.27
C ALA A 9 -13.64 10.25 -5.93
N GLY A 10 -14.76 10.90 -6.28
CA GLY A 10 -14.78 12.27 -6.80
C GLY A 10 -14.20 13.29 -5.82
N ARG A 11 -14.53 13.21 -4.52
CA ARG A 11 -13.94 14.09 -3.50
C ARG A 11 -12.43 13.88 -3.32
N LEU A 12 -11.98 12.63 -3.30
CA LEU A 12 -10.55 12.31 -3.19
C LEU A 12 -9.77 12.75 -4.43
N LEU A 13 -10.37 12.65 -5.61
CA LEU A 13 -9.82 13.23 -6.84
C LEU A 13 -9.69 14.76 -6.72
N GLU A 14 -10.74 15.45 -6.31
CA GLU A 14 -10.72 16.91 -6.14
C GLU A 14 -9.64 17.36 -5.14
N GLU A 15 -9.52 16.66 -4.01
CA GLU A 15 -8.49 16.90 -2.99
C GLU A 15 -7.08 16.69 -3.53
N ALA A 16 -6.82 15.54 -4.18
CA ALA A 16 -5.53 15.25 -4.79
C ALA A 16 -5.17 16.25 -5.90
N TRP A 17 -6.14 16.61 -6.74
CA TRP A 17 -5.95 17.56 -7.84
C TRP A 17 -5.61 18.96 -7.34
N ARG A 18 -6.34 19.42 -6.30
CA ARG A 18 -6.05 20.68 -5.62
C ARG A 18 -4.64 20.66 -5.00
N ALA A 19 -4.26 19.57 -4.35
CA ALA A 19 -2.93 19.44 -3.75
C ALA A 19 -1.79 19.49 -4.77
N LEU A 20 -2.04 19.06 -6.01
CA LEU A 20 -1.11 19.18 -7.14
C LEU A 20 -1.10 20.57 -7.78
N GLY A 21 -1.97 21.49 -7.35
CA GLY A 21 -2.12 22.82 -7.96
C GLY A 21 -2.82 22.81 -9.32
N GLY A 22 -3.55 21.74 -9.63
CA GLY A 22 -4.20 21.56 -10.92
C GLY A 22 -5.41 22.48 -11.13
N PRO A 23 -5.71 22.92 -12.37
CA PRO A 23 -6.87 23.78 -12.64
C PRO A 23 -8.20 23.04 -12.39
N PRO A 24 -9.11 23.58 -11.56
CA PRO A 24 -10.34 22.88 -11.15
C PRO A 24 -11.27 22.54 -12.32
N GLU A 25 -11.26 23.32 -13.40
CA GLU A 25 -12.04 23.08 -14.62
C GLU A 25 -11.69 21.77 -15.33
N LEU A 26 -10.50 21.21 -15.07
CA LEU A 26 -10.10 19.94 -15.67
C LEU A 26 -10.79 18.74 -15.01
N LEU A 27 -11.37 18.90 -13.82
CA LEU A 27 -12.16 17.86 -13.17
C LEU A 27 -13.39 17.47 -14.00
N ASP A 28 -13.95 18.39 -14.78
CA ASP A 28 -15.10 18.14 -15.67
C ASP A 28 -14.75 17.16 -16.80
N ARG A 29 -13.45 16.92 -17.06
CA ARG A 29 -12.96 15.94 -18.03
C ARG A 29 -12.90 14.52 -17.49
N VAL A 30 -13.16 14.31 -16.20
CA VAL A 30 -13.08 13.00 -15.56
C VAL A 30 -14.44 12.30 -15.54
N ARG A 31 -14.44 11.00 -15.83
CA ARG A 31 -15.59 10.10 -15.66
C ARG A 31 -15.18 8.91 -14.79
N LEU A 32 -15.87 8.74 -13.67
CA LEU A 32 -15.63 7.65 -12.71
C LEU A 32 -16.75 6.60 -12.80
N GLY A 33 -16.38 5.36 -13.12
CA GLY A 33 -17.31 4.24 -13.29
C GLY A 33 -16.86 2.97 -12.56
N GLY A 34 -17.57 1.87 -12.80
CA GLY A 34 -17.23 0.55 -12.26
C GLY A 34 -17.94 0.18 -10.95
N PRO A 35 -17.63 -1.00 -10.36
CA PRO A 35 -18.24 -1.48 -9.13
C PRO A 35 -17.92 -0.59 -7.92
N ALA A 36 -18.82 -0.53 -6.93
CA ALA A 36 -18.64 0.34 -5.77
C ALA A 36 -17.41 -0.02 -4.92
N ARG A 37 -17.17 -1.31 -4.60
CA ARG A 37 -16.09 -1.73 -3.69
C ARG A 37 -15.31 -2.94 -4.20
N PRO A 38 -14.50 -2.80 -5.25
CA PRO A 38 -13.65 -3.89 -5.77
C PRO A 38 -12.47 -4.25 -4.83
N LEU A 39 -12.17 -3.42 -3.82
CA LEU A 39 -11.17 -3.68 -2.78
C LEU A 39 -11.87 -3.81 -1.41
N PRO A 40 -11.92 -5.01 -0.80
CA PRO A 40 -12.45 -5.17 0.55
C PRO A 40 -11.48 -4.54 1.56
N SER A 41 -11.90 -3.47 2.23
CA SER A 41 -11.14 -2.81 3.29
C SER A 41 -12.06 -2.05 4.24
N ARG A 42 -11.61 -1.85 5.48
CA ARG A 42 -12.27 -0.96 6.46
C ARG A 42 -12.12 0.51 6.05
N LEU A 43 -11.06 0.85 5.33
CA LEU A 43 -10.81 2.17 4.77
C LEU A 43 -11.34 2.26 3.33
N ALA A 44 -11.52 3.48 2.84
CA ALA A 44 -12.05 3.77 1.52
C ALA A 44 -11.05 3.51 0.36
N VAL A 45 -10.32 2.39 0.39
CA VAL A 45 -9.21 2.10 -0.54
C VAL A 45 -9.68 2.06 -1.99
N SER A 46 -10.88 1.55 -2.30
CA SER A 46 -11.42 1.59 -3.67
C SER A 46 -11.61 3.02 -4.20
N ALA A 47 -12.13 3.92 -3.36
CA ALA A 47 -12.32 5.32 -3.73
C ALA A 47 -10.99 6.04 -3.88
N LEU A 48 -10.05 5.80 -2.96
CA LEU A 48 -8.68 6.33 -3.02
C LEU A 48 -7.98 5.89 -4.31
N ALA A 49 -8.04 4.60 -4.64
CA ALA A 49 -7.43 4.05 -5.84
C ALA A 49 -7.99 4.69 -7.11
N GLN A 50 -9.32 4.81 -7.20
CA GLN A 50 -9.96 5.42 -8.36
C GLN A 50 -9.66 6.92 -8.47
N GLY A 51 -9.74 7.67 -7.36
CA GLY A 51 -9.51 9.11 -7.35
C GLY A 51 -8.07 9.49 -7.69
N THR A 52 -7.08 8.79 -7.10
CA THR A 52 -5.65 9.04 -7.38
C THR A 52 -5.25 8.62 -8.79
N ALA A 53 -5.79 7.51 -9.31
CA ALA A 53 -5.59 7.12 -10.70
C ALA A 53 -6.17 8.16 -11.69
N ALA A 54 -7.33 8.74 -11.37
CA ALA A 54 -7.91 9.82 -12.17
C ALA A 54 -7.06 11.08 -12.16
N ALA A 55 -6.53 11.48 -10.99
CA ALA A 55 -5.64 12.64 -10.87
C ALA A 55 -4.34 12.43 -11.69
N ALA A 56 -3.75 11.23 -11.61
CA ALA A 56 -2.58 10.87 -12.42
C ALA A 56 -2.91 10.89 -13.93
N GLY A 57 -4.09 10.42 -14.32
CA GLY A 57 -4.57 10.49 -15.70
C GLY A 57 -4.73 11.92 -16.20
N LEU A 58 -5.24 12.84 -15.38
CA LEU A 58 -5.33 14.27 -15.70
C LEU A 58 -3.95 14.87 -15.90
N ALA A 59 -3.01 14.66 -14.97
CA ALA A 59 -1.64 15.15 -15.08
C ALA A 59 -0.93 14.61 -16.34
N ALA A 60 -1.14 13.34 -16.67
CA ALA A 60 -0.62 12.75 -17.91
C ALA A 60 -1.25 13.40 -19.16
N GLY A 61 -2.55 13.71 -19.12
CA GLY A 61 -3.26 14.45 -20.16
C GLY A 61 -2.71 15.86 -20.36
N GLU A 62 -2.48 16.60 -19.28
CA GLU A 62 -1.85 17.93 -19.32
C GLU A 62 -0.45 17.88 -19.91
N LEU A 63 0.37 16.90 -19.50
CA LEU A 63 1.71 16.71 -20.06
C LEU A 63 1.66 16.41 -21.56
N ALA A 64 0.70 15.60 -22.01
CA ALA A 64 0.50 15.33 -23.43
C ALA A 64 0.07 16.61 -24.18
N ALA A 65 -0.82 17.41 -23.58
CA ALA A 65 -1.28 18.66 -24.17
C ALA A 65 -0.15 19.70 -24.29
N ALA A 66 0.70 19.82 -23.27
CA ALA A 66 1.89 20.65 -23.29
C ALA A 66 2.88 20.22 -24.41
N ARG A 67 2.81 18.98 -24.88
CA ARG A 67 3.60 18.44 -26.00
C ARG A 67 2.89 18.52 -27.36
N GLY A 68 1.74 19.19 -27.43
CA GLY A 68 0.99 19.43 -28.66
C GLY A 68 -0.10 18.42 -28.98
N ALA A 69 -0.40 17.47 -28.08
CA ALA A 69 -1.57 16.62 -28.24
C ALA A 69 -2.86 17.36 -27.83
N PRO A 70 -4.05 16.96 -28.31
CA PRO A 70 -5.30 17.40 -27.71
C PRO A 70 -5.40 16.91 -26.26
N LEU A 71 -5.96 17.74 -25.38
CA LEU A 71 -6.21 17.35 -23.98
C LEU A 71 -7.29 16.25 -23.92
N PRO A 72 -6.96 15.01 -23.51
CA PRO A 72 -7.91 13.90 -23.52
C PRO A 72 -8.90 13.97 -22.34
N GLY A 73 -10.06 13.34 -22.49
CA GLY A 73 -10.91 12.99 -21.35
C GLY A 73 -10.33 11.81 -20.58
N VAL A 74 -10.55 11.76 -19.27
CA VAL A 74 -10.05 10.69 -18.38
C VAL A 74 -11.22 9.85 -17.91
N GLN A 75 -11.17 8.55 -18.17
CA GLN A 75 -12.17 7.60 -17.67
C GLN A 75 -11.49 6.54 -16.82
N ILE A 76 -11.92 6.41 -15.57
CA ILE A 76 -11.40 5.40 -14.64
C ILE A 76 -12.52 4.45 -14.23
N ASP A 77 -12.37 3.18 -14.59
CA ASP A 77 -13.14 2.09 -14.03
C ASP A 77 -12.52 1.64 -12.69
N SER A 78 -13.32 1.60 -11.62
CA SER A 78 -12.84 1.25 -10.29
C SER A 78 -12.27 -0.17 -10.19
N ARG A 79 -12.73 -1.12 -11.03
CA ARG A 79 -12.16 -2.48 -11.09
C ARG A 79 -10.77 -2.45 -11.69
N ALA A 80 -10.56 -1.70 -12.76
CA ALA A 80 -9.23 -1.53 -13.36
C ALA A 80 -8.25 -0.89 -12.37
N ALA A 81 -8.69 0.17 -11.66
CA ALA A 81 -7.90 0.79 -10.60
C ALA A 81 -7.57 -0.21 -9.48
N ALA A 82 -8.52 -1.06 -9.09
CA ALA A 82 -8.30 -2.10 -8.08
C ALA A 82 -7.34 -3.21 -8.52
N VAL A 83 -7.31 -3.56 -9.81
CA VAL A 83 -6.31 -4.48 -10.38
C VAL A 83 -4.93 -3.84 -10.36
N ALA A 84 -4.81 -2.57 -10.75
CA ALA A 84 -3.54 -1.84 -10.71
C ALA A 84 -2.97 -1.73 -9.28
N PHE A 85 -3.82 -1.47 -8.29
CA PHE A 85 -3.45 -1.38 -6.86
C PHE A 85 -3.06 -2.73 -6.21
N ARG A 86 -3.33 -3.84 -6.90
CA ARG A 86 -2.91 -5.20 -6.48
C ARG A 86 -2.13 -5.90 -7.60
N SER A 87 -1.47 -5.12 -8.44
CA SER A 87 -0.85 -5.61 -9.67
C SER A 87 0.22 -6.66 -9.39
N GLU A 88 0.86 -6.61 -8.22
CA GLU A 88 1.83 -7.59 -7.77
C GLU A 88 1.25 -9.01 -7.73
N ARG A 89 -0.05 -9.16 -7.44
CA ARG A 89 -0.73 -10.46 -7.39
C ARG A 89 -1.09 -11.02 -8.77
N HIS A 90 -1.02 -10.17 -9.79
CA HIS A 90 -1.35 -10.51 -11.17
C HIS A 90 -0.10 -10.63 -12.04
N LEU A 91 1.08 -10.37 -11.48
CA LEU A 91 2.35 -10.50 -12.16
C LEU A 91 2.72 -11.98 -12.33
N LEU A 92 2.94 -12.38 -13.58
CA LEU A 92 3.46 -13.68 -13.96
C LEU A 92 4.77 -13.49 -14.74
N LEU A 93 5.78 -14.32 -14.46
CA LEU A 93 6.98 -14.47 -15.29
C LEU A 93 6.99 -15.91 -15.78
N ASP A 94 7.04 -16.10 -17.10
CA ASP A 94 6.96 -17.41 -17.74
C ASP A 94 5.74 -18.26 -17.29
N GLY A 95 4.64 -17.58 -16.96
CA GLY A 95 3.39 -18.20 -16.47
C GLY A 95 3.32 -18.39 -14.95
N GLU A 96 4.41 -18.15 -14.23
CA GLU A 96 4.50 -18.40 -12.79
C GLU A 96 4.32 -17.13 -11.95
N PRO A 97 3.59 -17.18 -10.81
CA PRO A 97 3.49 -16.07 -9.87
C PRO A 97 4.85 -15.65 -9.33
N GLN A 98 5.10 -14.34 -9.25
CA GLN A 98 6.43 -13.82 -8.88
C GLN A 98 6.57 -13.35 -7.44
N VAL A 99 5.46 -13.10 -6.76
CA VAL A 99 5.51 -12.51 -5.43
C VAL A 99 5.54 -13.61 -4.38
N ASP A 100 6.74 -13.87 -3.88
CA ASP A 100 6.96 -14.64 -2.66
C ASP A 100 7.36 -13.69 -1.52
N TRP A 101 6.68 -13.79 -0.38
CA TRP A 101 6.96 -12.98 0.80
C TRP A 101 7.73 -13.84 1.78
N ASP A 102 8.86 -13.33 2.29
CA ASP A 102 9.61 -14.05 3.32
C ASP A 102 8.68 -14.37 4.51
N PRO A 103 8.72 -15.59 5.09
CA PRO A 103 7.85 -15.96 6.21
C PRO A 103 7.95 -15.04 7.44
N LEU A 104 9.07 -14.32 7.61
CA LEU A 104 9.26 -13.33 8.67
C LEU A 104 8.65 -11.98 8.32
N SER A 105 8.35 -11.71 7.04
CA SER A 105 7.54 -10.58 6.60
C SER A 105 6.07 -10.79 6.93
N ARG A 106 5.72 -10.75 8.23
CA ARG A 106 4.33 -10.84 8.71
C ARG A 106 4.00 -9.87 9.84
N PHE A 107 2.72 -9.84 10.22
CA PHE A 107 2.27 -9.25 11.48
C PHE A 107 2.38 -10.28 12.60
N LEU A 108 2.88 -9.87 13.77
CA LEU A 108 3.00 -10.72 14.96
C LEU A 108 2.41 -10.00 16.18
N PRO A 109 1.74 -10.74 17.08
CA PRO A 109 1.31 -10.19 18.35
C PRO A 109 2.53 -9.89 19.22
N ALA A 110 2.57 -8.69 19.79
CA ALA A 110 3.52 -8.23 20.78
C ALA A 110 2.82 -8.15 22.16
N ALA A 111 3.52 -7.76 23.21
CA ALA A 111 2.97 -7.72 24.57
C ALA A 111 1.78 -6.76 24.73
N ASP A 112 1.76 -5.67 23.97
CA ASP A 112 0.79 -4.57 24.06
C ASP A 112 0.07 -4.25 22.74
N GLY A 113 0.22 -5.10 21.72
CA GLY A 113 -0.35 -4.85 20.41
C GLY A 113 0.20 -5.76 19.32
N TRP A 114 0.53 -5.17 18.17
CA TRP A 114 1.07 -5.89 17.02
C TRP A 114 2.29 -5.19 16.46
N VAL A 115 3.20 -5.95 15.88
CA VAL A 115 4.31 -5.42 15.09
C VAL A 115 4.27 -6.02 13.68
N ARG A 116 4.52 -5.19 12.68
CA ARG A 116 4.77 -5.56 11.29
C ARG A 116 6.26 -5.72 11.10
N LEU A 117 6.71 -6.94 10.82
CA LEU A 117 8.11 -7.22 10.48
C LEU A 117 8.32 -7.23 8.96
N HIS A 118 9.55 -6.95 8.52
CA HIS A 118 9.95 -7.03 7.12
C HIS A 118 11.29 -7.77 6.96
N GLY A 119 11.23 -8.97 6.38
CA GLY A 119 12.36 -9.86 6.12
C GLY A 119 12.56 -10.20 4.64
N ASN A 120 11.86 -9.54 3.70
CA ASN A 120 11.90 -9.93 2.28
C ASN A 120 13.28 -9.85 1.63
N TYR A 121 14.13 -8.94 2.10
CA TYR A 121 15.49 -8.81 1.60
C TYR A 121 16.47 -9.51 2.55
N PRO A 122 17.46 -10.27 2.05
CA PRO A 122 18.42 -10.99 2.90
C PRO A 122 19.09 -10.10 3.96
N HIS A 123 19.41 -8.85 3.61
CA HIS A 123 20.01 -7.91 4.55
C HIS A 123 19.02 -7.39 5.61
N HIS A 124 17.73 -7.22 5.29
CA HIS A 124 16.71 -6.86 6.28
C HIS A 124 16.39 -8.04 7.20
N ARG A 125 16.33 -9.26 6.65
CA ARG A 125 16.20 -10.50 7.41
C ARG A 125 17.33 -10.66 8.42
N ALA A 126 18.59 -10.54 7.98
CA ALA A 126 19.76 -10.66 8.86
C ALA A 126 19.72 -9.63 10.00
N ARG A 127 19.34 -8.37 9.71
CA ARG A 127 19.22 -7.31 10.73
C ARG A 127 18.09 -7.55 11.72
N LEU A 128 16.95 -8.04 11.24
CA LEU A 128 15.82 -8.45 12.08
C LEU A 128 16.25 -9.57 13.04
N LEU A 129 16.92 -10.60 12.53
CA LEU A 129 17.38 -11.72 13.35
C LEU A 129 18.44 -11.30 14.36
N ALA A 130 19.40 -10.46 13.95
CA ALA A 130 20.41 -9.89 14.84
C ALA A 130 19.78 -9.06 15.96
N ALA A 131 18.76 -8.24 15.66
CA ALA A 131 18.05 -7.43 16.65
C ALA A 131 17.28 -8.26 17.70
N LEU A 132 16.85 -9.47 17.31
CA LEU A 132 16.16 -10.41 18.19
C LEU A 132 17.11 -11.42 18.85
N GLY A 133 18.41 -11.39 18.53
CA GLY A 133 19.39 -12.34 19.05
C GLY A 133 19.17 -13.77 18.54
N ILE A 134 18.54 -13.94 17.38
CA ILE A 134 18.21 -15.24 16.82
C ILE A 134 19.21 -15.58 15.71
N ARG A 135 19.74 -16.79 15.71
CA ARG A 135 20.62 -17.28 14.64
C ARG A 135 19.81 -17.64 13.41
N GLU A 136 20.35 -17.36 12.23
CA GLU A 136 19.67 -17.65 10.96
C GLU A 136 19.49 -19.14 10.68
N ASP A 137 20.35 -19.99 11.23
CA ASP A 137 20.28 -21.45 11.14
C ASP A 137 19.38 -22.09 12.22
N ALA A 138 18.70 -21.28 13.03
CA ALA A 138 17.83 -21.80 14.09
C ALA A 138 16.65 -22.60 13.48
N PRO A 139 16.33 -23.78 14.03
CA PRO A 139 15.17 -24.54 13.61
C PRO A 139 13.89 -23.76 13.94
N ASP A 140 12.90 -23.86 13.03
CA ASP A 140 11.62 -23.16 13.13
C ASP A 140 11.76 -21.66 13.42
N LEU A 141 12.53 -21.01 12.55
CA LEU A 141 12.84 -19.58 12.67
C LEU A 141 11.59 -18.68 12.82
N PRO A 142 10.47 -18.90 12.10
CA PRO A 142 9.24 -18.13 12.32
C PRO A 142 8.68 -18.25 13.74
N ALA A 143 8.70 -19.44 14.35
CA ALA A 143 8.24 -19.61 15.73
C ALA A 143 9.17 -18.90 16.73
N ARG A 144 10.49 -18.97 16.53
CA ARG A 144 11.47 -18.27 17.38
C ARG A 144 11.30 -16.75 17.32
N VAL A 145 11.07 -16.20 16.13
CA VAL A 145 10.79 -14.77 15.96
C VAL A 145 9.46 -14.41 16.64
N ALA A 146 8.42 -15.23 16.50
CA ALA A 146 7.14 -14.99 17.18
C ALA A 146 7.28 -15.01 18.72
N GLU A 147 8.03 -15.96 19.27
CA GLU A 147 8.33 -16.05 20.70
C GLU A 147 9.09 -14.81 21.21
N ALA A 148 10.13 -14.39 20.49
CA ALA A 148 10.92 -13.21 20.84
C ALA A 148 10.11 -11.88 20.79
N VAL A 149 9.11 -11.81 19.91
CA VAL A 149 8.22 -10.65 19.80
C VAL A 149 7.14 -10.65 20.87
N ALA A 150 6.53 -11.80 21.17
CA ALA A 150 5.37 -11.89 22.06
C ALA A 150 5.63 -11.36 23.48
N GLY A 151 6.87 -11.47 23.98
CA GLY A 151 7.26 -11.01 25.31
C GLY A 151 7.61 -9.52 25.41
N ARG A 152 7.55 -8.75 24.33
CA ARG A 152 8.08 -7.37 24.28
C ARG A 152 7.02 -6.39 23.79
N PRO A 153 7.01 -5.13 24.27
CA PRO A 153 6.19 -4.07 23.68
C PRO A 153 6.49 -3.89 22.19
N ALA A 154 5.47 -3.63 21.38
CA ALA A 154 5.62 -3.52 19.93
C ALA A 154 6.62 -2.41 19.55
N SER A 155 6.59 -1.28 20.27
CA SER A 155 7.50 -0.14 20.07
C SER A 155 8.95 -0.48 20.42
N GLU A 156 9.18 -1.34 21.41
CA GLU A 156 10.52 -1.80 21.77
C GLU A 156 11.10 -2.73 20.68
N VAL A 157 10.26 -3.61 20.11
CA VAL A 157 10.63 -4.46 18.98
C VAL A 157 10.97 -3.60 17.75
N GLU A 158 10.10 -2.63 17.43
CA GLU A 158 10.33 -1.65 16.35
C GLU A 158 11.68 -0.93 16.54
N ALA A 159 11.91 -0.37 17.73
CA ALA A 159 13.14 0.37 18.05
C ALA A 159 14.39 -0.51 18.00
N ALA A 160 14.33 -1.75 18.52
CA ALA A 160 15.45 -2.68 18.51
C ALA A 160 15.85 -3.09 17.08
N ILE A 161 14.87 -3.35 16.22
CA ILE A 161 15.11 -3.69 14.81
C ILE A 161 15.64 -2.47 14.06
N PHE A 162 15.07 -1.29 14.31
CA PHE A 162 15.54 -0.04 13.68
C PHE A 162 16.98 0.32 14.10
N ALA A 163 17.35 0.08 15.36
CA ALA A 163 18.73 0.27 15.84
C ALA A 163 19.75 -0.60 15.09
N GLN A 164 19.32 -1.72 14.51
CA GLN A 164 20.14 -2.57 13.63
C GLN A 164 19.99 -2.21 12.14
N SER A 165 19.42 -1.03 11.81
CA SER A 165 19.06 -0.63 10.45
C SER A 165 18.09 -1.60 9.74
N GLY A 166 17.34 -2.38 10.51
CA GLY A 166 16.28 -3.25 10.02
C GLY A 166 14.97 -2.50 9.80
N VAL A 167 13.95 -3.21 9.32
CA VAL A 167 12.63 -2.64 9.03
C VAL A 167 11.56 -3.39 9.83
N ALA A 168 10.95 -2.68 10.76
CA ALA A 168 9.77 -3.11 11.49
C ALA A 168 8.91 -1.88 11.81
N ALA A 169 7.62 -2.10 12.07
CA ALA A 169 6.71 -1.05 12.49
C ALA A 169 5.74 -1.56 13.55
N ALA A 170 5.62 -0.89 14.69
CA ALA A 170 4.54 -1.16 15.63
C ALA A 170 3.21 -0.71 15.01
N VAL A 171 2.16 -1.52 15.15
CA VAL A 171 0.85 -1.23 14.58
C VAL A 171 0.13 -0.24 15.50
N ARG A 172 -0.05 0.98 15.00
CA ARG A 172 -0.72 2.07 15.73
C ARG A 172 -2.22 2.04 15.53
N SER A 173 -2.94 2.53 16.52
CA SER A 173 -4.35 2.90 16.43
C SER A 173 -4.52 4.19 15.59
N PRO A 174 -5.73 4.47 15.07
CA PRO A 174 -5.97 5.72 14.33
C PRO A 174 -5.82 7.01 15.16
N SER A 175 -5.80 6.93 16.49
CA SER A 175 -5.73 8.08 17.41
C SER A 175 -4.31 8.46 17.83
N GLU A 176 -3.32 7.62 17.53
CA GLU A 176 -1.90 7.88 17.75
C GLU A 176 -1.28 8.59 16.53
#